data_AF-A0A2N2WAQ8-F1
#
_entry.id   AF-A0A2N2WAQ8-F1
#
_cell.length_a   1.000
_cell.length_b   1.000
_cell.length_c   1.000
_cell.angle_alpha   90.00
_cell.angle_beta   90.00
_cell.angle_gamma   90.00
#
_symmetry.space_group_name_H-M   'P 1'
#
loop_
_entity.id
_entity.type
_entity.pdbx_description
1 polymer ?
#
loop_
_entity_poly.entity_id
_entity_poly.type
_entity_poly.pdbx_seq_one_letter_code
_entity_poly.pdbx_strand_id
1 'polypeptide(L)'
;MKKLVLFFLLSIWVNVDAQIAINTDGSSPDNSAMLDVKSTEKGILIVRMTEADRNAISSPATGLLVFQIDETAGFYFNAGTPSSPDWQLINGSGSVNLSTLLSQDNDAGGAQIKNLADPTHAQDVATKAYVDALENFLVSQGVIPLRDYDGNTYTTVTIGDQVWTVENLRTAHYNNGDPIPNVTDGTEWTGLTSGAWVWFMNDNQYENDFGKLYNWYAVSDPRSLCPSGWHVPSDTEWQTLIDFLGGWEIAGG
;
A
#
# COMPACT_ATOMS: atom_id res chain seq x y z
N MET A 1 -91.52 33.39 25.10
CA MET A 1 -90.26 32.75 25.50
C MET A 1 -89.35 32.67 24.28
N LYS A 2 -88.23 33.40 24.25
CA LYS A 2 -87.28 33.41 23.13
C LYS A 2 -86.45 32.12 23.18
N LYS A 3 -86.53 31.27 22.15
CA LYS A 3 -85.71 30.05 22.04
C LYS A 3 -84.41 30.41 21.31
N LEU A 4 -83.29 30.31 22.02
CA LEU A 4 -81.95 30.49 21.47
C LEU A 4 -81.45 29.12 20.97
N VAL A 5 -81.13 29.02 19.69
CA VAL A 5 -80.53 27.81 19.10
C VAL A 5 -79.03 28.06 18.97
N LEU A 6 -78.24 27.27 19.67
CA LEU A 6 -76.77 27.30 19.63
C LEU A 6 -76.31 26.46 18.42
N PHE A 7 -75.74 27.11 17.40
CA PHE A 7 -75.12 26.44 16.26
C PHE A 7 -73.67 26.08 16.61
N PHE A 8 -73.39 24.78 16.76
CA PHE A 8 -72.02 24.27 16.90
C PHE A 8 -71.42 24.14 15.49
N LEU A 9 -70.50 25.04 15.11
CA LEU A 9 -69.73 24.89 13.88
C LEU A 9 -68.69 23.77 14.10
N LEU A 10 -68.93 22.61 13.51
CA LEU A 10 -67.97 21.53 13.41
C LEU A 10 -66.93 21.93 12.35
N SER A 11 -65.73 22.33 12.76
CA SER A 11 -64.61 22.56 11.83
C SER A 11 -64.09 21.20 11.34
N ILE A 12 -64.47 20.82 10.13
CA ILE A 12 -63.89 19.67 9.43
C ILE A 12 -62.52 20.09 8.92
N TRP A 13 -61.47 19.54 9.52
CA TRP A 13 -60.11 19.65 9.00
C TRP A 13 -59.95 18.60 7.89
N VAL A 14 -60.02 19.03 6.64
CA VAL A 14 -59.54 18.20 5.52
C VAL A 14 -58.04 18.44 5.39
N ASN A 15 -57.24 17.40 5.63
CA ASN A 15 -55.84 17.41 5.21
C ASN A 15 -55.83 17.31 3.68
N VAL A 16 -55.19 18.26 3.02
CA VAL A 16 -54.95 18.21 1.58
C VAL A 16 -53.50 17.80 1.41
N ASP A 17 -53.27 16.56 0.96
CA ASP A 17 -51.92 16.09 0.65
C ASP A 17 -51.44 16.76 -0.65
N ALA A 18 -50.27 17.40 -0.60
CA ALA A 18 -49.72 18.21 -1.71
C ALA A 18 -48.84 17.40 -2.70
N GLN A 19 -48.95 16.07 -2.70
CA GLN A 19 -48.14 15.18 -3.53
C GLN A 19 -48.75 14.98 -4.93
N ILE A 20 -47.90 14.84 -5.95
CA ILE A 20 -48.34 14.57 -7.32
C ILE A 20 -48.15 13.09 -7.62
N ALA A 21 -49.23 12.39 -7.93
CA ALA A 21 -49.20 11.04 -8.50
C ALA A 21 -49.57 11.08 -9.99
N ILE A 22 -48.78 10.42 -10.83
CA ILE A 22 -49.06 10.19 -12.25
C ILE A 22 -49.14 8.69 -12.48
N ASN A 23 -50.35 8.16 -12.49
CA ASN A 23 -50.64 6.75 -12.72
C ASN A 23 -52.05 6.58 -13.35
N THR A 24 -52.38 5.36 -13.77
CA THR A 24 -53.69 5.03 -14.35
C THR A 24 -54.57 4.19 -13.43
N ASP A 25 -54.04 3.72 -12.30
CA ASP A 25 -54.72 2.84 -11.35
C ASP A 25 -55.31 3.58 -10.13
N GLY A 26 -55.02 4.87 -10.00
CA GLY A 26 -55.52 5.71 -8.91
C GLY A 26 -54.84 5.43 -7.56
N SER A 27 -53.69 4.74 -7.54
CA SER A 27 -52.97 4.53 -6.28
C SER A 27 -52.45 5.86 -5.73
N SER A 28 -52.52 6.02 -4.41
CA SER A 28 -51.86 7.13 -3.71
C SER A 28 -50.35 7.13 -3.99
N PRO A 29 -49.71 8.31 -4.09
CA PRO A 29 -48.26 8.39 -4.21
C PRO A 29 -47.59 7.82 -2.95
N ASP A 30 -46.36 7.32 -3.08
CA ASP A 30 -45.54 6.94 -1.94
C ASP A 30 -45.35 8.13 -0.98
N ASN A 31 -45.42 7.87 0.33
CA ASN A 31 -45.29 8.90 1.37
C ASN A 31 -43.94 9.65 1.32
N SER A 32 -42.89 9.04 0.75
CA SER A 32 -41.58 9.64 0.58
C SER A 32 -41.43 10.48 -0.70
N ALA A 33 -42.41 10.41 -1.62
CA ALA A 33 -42.33 11.05 -2.93
C ALA A 33 -43.08 12.38 -2.96
N MET A 34 -42.46 13.41 -3.54
CA MET A 34 -43.16 14.63 -3.96
C MET A 34 -43.82 14.46 -5.34
N LEU A 35 -43.21 13.64 -6.20
CA LEU A 35 -43.71 13.19 -7.49
C LEU A 35 -43.54 11.67 -7.60
N ASP A 36 -44.65 10.95 -7.74
CA ASP A 36 -44.67 9.50 -7.96
C ASP A 36 -45.22 9.21 -9.36
N VAL A 37 -44.44 8.52 -10.19
CA VAL A 37 -44.85 8.13 -11.54
C VAL A 37 -44.83 6.62 -11.64
N LYS A 38 -46.01 6.02 -11.81
CA LYS A 38 -46.19 4.58 -11.89
C LYS A 38 -46.80 4.19 -13.23
N SER A 39 -46.05 3.41 -13.99
CA SER A 39 -46.50 2.81 -15.25
C SER A 39 -45.75 1.51 -15.52
N THR A 40 -46.44 0.54 -16.12
CA THR A 40 -45.86 -0.71 -16.62
C THR A 40 -45.43 -0.63 -18.09
N GLU A 41 -45.82 0.44 -18.79
CA GLU A 41 -45.67 0.56 -20.25
C GLU A 41 -44.95 1.85 -20.68
N LYS A 42 -44.88 2.86 -19.80
CA LYS A 42 -44.32 4.18 -20.11
C LYS A 42 -43.26 4.58 -19.09
N GLY A 43 -42.32 5.41 -19.53
CA GLY A 43 -41.29 6.01 -18.68
C GLY A 43 -41.41 7.53 -18.64
N ILE A 44 -40.41 8.16 -18.01
CA ILE A 44 -40.26 9.62 -17.99
C ILE A 44 -39.19 10.00 -19.01
N LEU A 45 -39.53 10.91 -19.92
CA LEU A 45 -38.53 11.68 -20.66
C LEU A 45 -38.23 12.95 -19.88
N ILE A 46 -37.05 12.99 -19.27
CA ILE A 46 -36.50 14.22 -18.71
C ILE A 46 -36.02 15.15 -19.83
N VAL A 47 -35.61 16.37 -19.49
CA VAL A 47 -35.13 17.35 -20.47
C VAL A 47 -33.98 16.76 -21.28
N ARG A 48 -34.15 16.71 -22.60
CA ARG A 48 -33.16 16.22 -23.57
C ARG A 48 -32.52 17.41 -24.26
N MET A 49 -31.20 17.47 -24.28
CA MET A 49 -30.46 18.62 -24.79
C MET A 49 -29.07 18.23 -25.30
N THR A 50 -28.42 19.11 -26.05
CA THR A 50 -27.03 18.93 -26.47
C THR A 50 -26.06 19.24 -25.31
N GLU A 51 -24.80 18.84 -25.43
CA GLU A 51 -23.73 19.25 -24.51
C GLU A 51 -23.64 20.77 -24.39
N ALA A 52 -23.69 21.47 -25.54
CA ALA A 52 -23.64 22.92 -25.58
C ALA A 52 -24.82 23.55 -24.81
N ASP A 53 -26.03 23.02 -24.99
CA ASP A 53 -27.22 23.51 -24.28
C ASP A 53 -27.13 23.22 -22.77
N ARG A 54 -26.62 22.06 -22.36
CA ARG A 54 -26.42 21.69 -20.95
C ARG A 54 -25.43 22.65 -20.28
N ASN A 55 -24.31 22.90 -20.94
CA ASN A 55 -23.27 23.78 -20.43
C ASN A 55 -23.73 25.26 -20.43
N ALA A 56 -24.75 25.60 -21.22
CA ALA A 56 -25.37 26.93 -21.26
C ALA A 56 -26.45 27.15 -20.18
N ILE A 57 -26.81 26.14 -19.38
CA ILE A 57 -27.77 26.33 -18.27
C ILE A 57 -27.15 27.30 -17.24
N SER A 58 -27.78 28.46 -17.06
CA SER A 58 -27.38 29.43 -16.04
C SER A 58 -27.69 28.92 -14.63
N SER A 59 -26.68 28.82 -13.77
CA SER A 59 -26.81 28.45 -12.37
C SER A 59 -27.59 27.14 -12.12
N PRO A 60 -27.21 26.00 -12.73
CA PRO A 60 -27.94 24.74 -12.61
C PRO A 60 -27.93 24.25 -11.15
N ALA A 61 -29.09 23.85 -10.62
CA ALA A 61 -29.17 23.32 -9.26
C ALA A 61 -28.29 22.08 -9.08
N THR A 62 -27.71 21.90 -7.89
CA THR A 62 -27.07 20.63 -7.50
C THR A 62 -28.09 19.50 -7.59
N GLY A 63 -27.72 18.40 -8.25
CA GLY A 63 -28.61 17.26 -8.52
C GLY A 63 -29.54 17.44 -9.73
N LEU A 64 -29.47 18.55 -10.47
CA LEU A 64 -30.25 18.72 -11.71
C LEU A 64 -29.92 17.60 -12.70
N LEU A 65 -30.92 16.81 -13.08
CA LEU A 65 -30.79 15.66 -13.99
C LEU A 65 -31.22 16.05 -15.41
N VAL A 66 -30.38 15.76 -16.40
CA VAL A 66 -30.65 15.97 -17.83
C VAL A 66 -30.23 14.75 -18.64
N PHE A 67 -30.75 14.63 -19.87
CA PHE A 67 -30.29 13.64 -20.83
C PHE A 67 -29.54 14.35 -21.97
N GLN A 68 -28.23 14.12 -22.09
CA GLN A 68 -27.43 14.61 -23.21
C GLN A 68 -27.64 13.72 -24.44
N ILE A 69 -27.82 14.32 -25.62
CA ILE A 69 -28.13 13.60 -26.87
C ILE A 69 -26.97 13.46 -27.85
N ASP A 70 -25.86 14.15 -27.63
CA ASP A 70 -24.67 14.20 -28.49
C ASP A 70 -23.38 13.98 -27.70
N GLU A 71 -22.24 13.95 -28.41
CA GLU A 71 -20.93 13.53 -27.90
C GLU A 71 -21.02 12.18 -27.16
N THR A 72 -20.88 12.19 -25.83
CA THR A 72 -21.20 11.04 -24.98
C THR A 72 -22.64 11.15 -24.50
N ALA A 73 -23.57 10.57 -25.25
CA ALA A 73 -24.99 10.58 -24.88
C ALA A 73 -25.25 9.80 -23.58
N GLY A 74 -26.11 10.35 -22.70
CA GLY A 74 -26.42 9.70 -21.44
C GLY A 74 -27.15 10.59 -20.42
N PHE A 75 -27.45 10.02 -19.26
CA PHE A 75 -27.98 10.76 -18.12
C PHE A 75 -26.84 11.48 -17.40
N TYR A 76 -26.95 12.79 -17.26
CA TYR A 76 -26.01 13.61 -16.50
C TYR A 76 -26.71 14.30 -15.33
N PHE A 77 -26.01 14.42 -14.21
CA PHE A 77 -26.44 15.28 -13.11
C PHE A 77 -25.35 16.27 -12.73
N ASN A 78 -25.75 17.44 -12.20
CA ASN A 78 -24.81 18.39 -11.63
C ASN A 78 -24.39 17.93 -10.22
N ALA A 79 -23.19 17.36 -10.09
CA ALA A 79 -22.58 16.98 -8.80
C ALA A 79 -21.94 18.18 -8.07
N GLY A 80 -21.78 19.30 -8.76
CA GLY A 80 -21.17 20.52 -8.24
C GLY A 80 -22.18 21.47 -7.59
N THR A 81 -21.88 22.76 -7.64
CA THR A 81 -22.73 23.82 -7.09
C THR A 81 -23.35 24.65 -8.21
N PRO A 82 -24.40 25.46 -7.95
CA PRO A 82 -24.95 26.34 -8.98
C PRO A 82 -23.93 27.33 -9.55
N SER A 83 -22.95 27.77 -8.75
CA SER A 83 -21.88 28.68 -9.19
C SER A 83 -20.70 27.99 -9.86
N SER A 84 -20.57 26.66 -9.70
CA SER A 84 -19.51 25.86 -10.30
C SER A 84 -20.06 24.47 -10.62
N PRO A 85 -20.78 24.33 -11.75
CA PRO A 85 -21.37 23.06 -12.15
C PRO A 85 -20.30 22.02 -12.44
N ASP A 86 -20.54 20.78 -11.99
CA ASP A 86 -19.71 19.61 -12.30
C ASP A 86 -20.62 18.51 -12.87
N TRP A 87 -20.63 18.37 -14.20
CA TRP A 87 -21.53 17.46 -14.88
C TRP A 87 -20.96 16.04 -14.88
N GLN A 88 -21.59 15.16 -14.12
CA GLN A 88 -21.19 13.77 -13.98
C GLN A 88 -22.14 12.87 -14.78
N LEU A 89 -21.56 12.01 -15.62
CA LEU A 89 -22.30 10.98 -16.35
C LEU A 89 -22.72 9.88 -15.34
N ILE A 90 -24.02 9.58 -15.29
CA ILE A 90 -24.52 8.40 -14.60
C ILE A 90 -24.24 7.20 -15.50
N ASN A 91 -23.02 6.67 -15.41
CA ASN A 91 -22.67 5.44 -16.07
C ASN A 91 -23.03 4.28 -15.14
N GLY A 92 -23.96 3.43 -15.58
CA GLY A 92 -24.28 2.18 -14.89
C GLY A 92 -23.12 1.21 -15.10
N SER A 93 -22.03 1.38 -14.35
CA SER A 93 -20.98 0.39 -14.32
C SER A 93 -21.50 -0.84 -13.60
N GLY A 94 -22.07 -1.77 -14.37
CA GLY A 94 -22.18 -3.16 -13.94
C GLY A 94 -20.82 -3.58 -13.41
N SER A 95 -20.79 -4.03 -12.15
CA SER A 95 -19.63 -4.48 -11.36
C SER A 95 -18.29 -4.29 -12.10
N VAL A 96 -17.57 -3.21 -11.79
CA VAL A 96 -16.26 -2.97 -12.41
C VAL A 96 -15.35 -4.14 -12.02
N ASN A 97 -15.22 -5.11 -12.90
CA ASN A 97 -14.36 -6.24 -12.66
C ASN A 97 -12.90 -5.79 -12.85
N LEU A 98 -11.98 -6.54 -12.26
CA LEU A 98 -10.58 -6.17 -12.30
C LEU A 98 -10.04 -6.09 -13.74
N SER A 99 -10.58 -6.88 -14.68
CA SER A 99 -10.19 -6.78 -16.09
C SER A 99 -10.58 -5.45 -16.74
N THR A 100 -11.70 -4.83 -16.36
CA THR A 100 -12.08 -3.50 -16.85
C THR A 100 -11.27 -2.40 -16.18
N LEU A 101 -10.92 -2.55 -14.89
CA LEU A 101 -10.03 -1.61 -14.20
C LEU A 101 -8.62 -1.62 -14.80
N LEU A 102 -8.03 -2.80 -14.95
CA LEU A 102 -6.68 -2.96 -15.51
C LEU A 102 -6.59 -2.59 -16.99
N SER A 103 -7.72 -2.47 -17.69
CA SER A 103 -7.75 -1.96 -19.07
C SER A 103 -7.67 -0.43 -19.16
N GLN A 104 -7.97 0.29 -18.06
CA GLN A 104 -7.83 1.74 -17.99
C GLN A 104 -6.41 2.12 -17.57
N ASP A 105 -5.92 1.53 -16.48
CA ASP A 105 -4.55 1.65 -16.00
C ASP A 105 -4.23 0.48 -15.07
N ASN A 106 -2.99 -0.01 -15.09
CA ASN A 106 -2.51 -1.07 -14.20
C ASN A 106 -1.53 -0.55 -13.13
N ASP A 107 -1.30 0.76 -13.08
CA ASP A 107 -0.55 1.42 -12.02
C ASP A 107 -1.46 1.82 -10.85
N ALA A 108 -1.02 1.53 -9.62
CA ALA A 108 -1.66 1.98 -8.39
C ALA A 108 -1.26 3.44 -8.02
N GLY A 109 -0.52 4.14 -8.88
CA GLY A 109 -0.09 5.53 -8.67
C GLY A 109 0.88 5.66 -7.49
N GLY A 110 1.70 4.64 -7.25
CA GLY A 110 2.57 4.55 -6.08
C GLY A 110 1.86 4.26 -4.76
N ALA A 111 0.54 3.99 -4.76
CA ALA A 111 -0.18 3.59 -3.56
C ALA A 111 0.24 2.18 -3.11
N GLN A 112 0.38 2.00 -1.80
CA GLN A 112 0.65 0.70 -1.21
C GLN A 112 -0.59 -0.19 -1.23
N ILE A 113 -0.46 -1.42 -1.75
CA ILE A 113 -1.47 -2.46 -1.61
C ILE A 113 -1.19 -3.21 -0.29
N LYS A 114 -2.12 -3.14 0.67
CA LYS A 114 -1.96 -3.71 2.02
C LYS A 114 -2.87 -4.91 2.22
N ASN A 115 -2.58 -5.71 3.26
CA ASN A 115 -3.36 -6.89 3.67
C ASN A 115 -3.41 -8.03 2.64
N LEU A 116 -2.37 -8.19 1.81
CA LEU A 116 -2.20 -9.42 1.04
C LEU A 116 -1.91 -10.57 2.00
N ALA A 117 -2.61 -11.69 1.83
CA ALA A 117 -2.26 -12.94 2.48
C ALA A 117 -1.01 -13.54 1.83
N ASP A 118 -0.34 -14.45 2.55
CA ASP A 118 0.78 -15.20 1.99
C ASP A 118 0.32 -16.11 0.84
N PRO A 119 1.19 -16.33 -0.17
CA PRO A 119 0.84 -17.13 -1.34
C PRO A 119 0.64 -18.60 -0.94
N THR A 120 -0.42 -19.21 -1.48
CA THR A 120 -0.78 -20.63 -1.28
C THR A 120 -0.72 -21.44 -2.58
N HIS A 121 -0.82 -20.77 -3.73
CA HIS A 121 -0.76 -21.37 -5.07
C HIS A 121 0.31 -20.69 -5.94
N ALA A 122 0.72 -21.38 -7.02
CA ALA A 122 1.85 -21.00 -7.88
C ALA A 122 1.68 -19.71 -8.69
N GLN A 123 0.53 -19.03 -8.59
CA GLN A 123 0.23 -17.76 -9.27
C GLN A 123 -0.24 -16.67 -8.31
N ASP A 124 -0.21 -16.96 -7.01
CA ASP A 124 -0.52 -15.94 -6.01
C ASP A 124 0.59 -14.89 -6.01
N VAL A 125 0.22 -13.64 -5.79
CA VAL A 125 1.19 -12.57 -5.57
C VAL A 125 1.93 -12.87 -4.26
N ALA A 126 3.26 -12.83 -4.28
CA ALA A 126 4.06 -13.03 -3.08
C ALA A 126 4.18 -11.74 -2.27
N THR A 127 4.03 -11.85 -0.95
CA THR A 127 4.35 -10.75 -0.03
C THR A 127 5.88 -10.58 0.06
N LYS A 128 6.37 -9.36 0.30
CA LYS A 128 7.81 -9.13 0.51
C LYS A 128 8.35 -10.01 1.65
N ALA A 129 7.60 -10.10 2.75
CA ALA A 129 7.96 -10.93 3.90
C ALA A 129 8.14 -12.40 3.53
N TYR A 130 7.27 -12.96 2.69
CA TYR A 130 7.40 -14.33 2.20
C TYR A 130 8.67 -14.52 1.36
N VAL A 131 8.97 -13.58 0.45
CA VAL A 131 10.16 -13.65 -0.40
C VAL A 131 11.44 -13.53 0.42
N ASP A 132 11.51 -12.58 1.36
CA ASP A 132 12.66 -12.40 2.25
C ASP A 132 12.89 -13.66 3.12
N ALA A 133 11.82 -14.26 3.63
CA ALA A 133 11.91 -15.49 4.42
C ALA A 133 12.44 -16.67 3.59
N LEU A 134 12.01 -16.79 2.33
CA LEU A 134 12.52 -17.80 1.42
C LEU A 134 13.99 -17.57 1.08
N GLU A 135 14.41 -16.33 0.83
CA GLU A 135 15.81 -15.98 0.57
C GLU A 135 16.69 -16.35 1.77
N ASN A 136 16.30 -15.96 2.98
CA ASN A 136 17.01 -16.32 4.21
C ASN A 136 17.12 -17.84 4.40
N PHE A 137 16.05 -18.58 4.11
CA PHE A 137 16.08 -20.03 4.15
C PHE A 137 17.10 -20.60 3.15
N LEU A 138 17.06 -20.16 1.89
CA LEU A 138 17.99 -20.65 0.86
C LEU A 138 19.45 -20.31 1.17
N VAL A 139 19.72 -19.13 1.75
CA VAL A 139 21.04 -18.77 2.27
C VAL A 139 21.46 -19.71 3.40
N SER A 140 20.57 -20.03 4.35
CA SER A 140 20.89 -20.95 5.46
C SER A 140 21.23 -22.38 4.98
N GLN A 141 20.60 -22.81 3.88
CA GLN A 141 20.85 -24.10 3.26
C GLN A 141 22.08 -24.11 2.34
N GLY A 142 22.80 -23.00 2.21
CA GLY A 142 23.95 -22.86 1.30
C GLY A 142 23.58 -22.98 -0.18
N VAL A 143 22.30 -22.82 -0.53
CA VAL A 143 21.83 -22.92 -1.92
C VAL A 143 22.18 -21.66 -2.71
N ILE A 144 22.14 -20.51 -2.05
CA ILE A 144 22.55 -19.22 -2.60
C ILE A 144 23.52 -18.53 -1.62
N PRO A 145 24.45 -17.71 -2.13
CA PRO A 145 25.37 -16.99 -1.25
C PRO A 145 24.64 -15.87 -0.50
N LEU A 146 25.13 -15.57 0.71
CA LEU A 146 24.79 -14.34 1.43
C LEU A 146 25.39 -13.15 0.68
N ARG A 147 24.65 -12.03 0.59
CA ARG A 147 25.12 -10.81 -0.06
C ARG A 147 25.03 -9.61 0.88
N ASP A 148 26.08 -8.80 0.94
CA ASP A 148 26.07 -7.52 1.66
C ASP A 148 25.59 -6.34 0.81
N TYR A 149 25.57 -5.14 1.40
CA TYR A 149 25.14 -3.93 0.73
C TYR A 149 25.97 -3.62 -0.52
N ASP A 150 27.26 -3.93 -0.49
CA ASP A 150 28.21 -3.68 -1.59
C ASP A 150 28.12 -4.71 -2.71
N GLY A 151 27.31 -5.75 -2.53
CA GLY A 151 27.22 -6.86 -3.45
C GLY A 151 28.34 -7.89 -3.30
N ASN A 152 29.14 -7.83 -2.24
CA ASN A 152 30.06 -8.93 -1.92
C ASN A 152 29.24 -10.16 -1.56
N THR A 153 29.70 -11.31 -2.03
CA THR A 153 29.06 -12.60 -1.78
C THR A 153 29.89 -13.44 -0.83
N TYR A 154 29.18 -14.17 0.03
CA TYR A 154 29.75 -15.04 1.06
C TYR A 154 29.04 -16.38 1.02
N THR A 155 29.83 -17.44 0.94
CA THR A 155 29.34 -18.81 1.09
C THR A 155 28.96 -19.03 2.55
N THR A 156 27.91 -19.80 2.79
CA THR A 156 27.45 -20.12 4.14
C THR A 156 27.62 -21.61 4.42
N VAL A 157 27.89 -21.93 5.69
CA VAL A 157 28.02 -23.30 6.17
C VAL A 157 27.28 -23.44 7.49
N THR A 158 26.54 -24.54 7.65
CA THR A 158 25.93 -24.89 8.94
C THR A 158 26.91 -25.73 9.75
N ILE A 159 27.22 -25.29 10.97
CA ILE A 159 28.09 -25.98 11.93
C ILE A 159 27.32 -26.07 13.25
N GLY A 160 26.95 -27.29 13.65
CA GLY A 160 26.01 -27.50 14.75
C GLY A 160 24.67 -26.83 14.45
N ASP A 161 24.20 -26.02 15.39
CA ASP A 161 22.94 -25.25 15.27
C ASP A 161 23.17 -23.82 14.76
N GLN A 162 24.40 -23.47 14.35
CA GLN A 162 24.79 -22.14 13.89
C GLN A 162 25.10 -22.13 12.39
N VAL A 163 24.78 -21.03 11.72
CA VAL A 163 25.14 -20.79 10.32
C VAL A 163 26.21 -19.71 10.27
N TRP A 164 27.33 -20.00 9.61
CA TRP A 164 28.51 -19.14 9.53
C TRP A 164 28.80 -18.76 8.08
N THR A 165 29.33 -17.56 7.84
CA THR A 165 30.00 -17.26 6.59
C THR A 165 31.34 -17.98 6.54
N VAL A 166 31.73 -18.48 5.38
CA VAL A 166 33.03 -19.13 5.18
C VAL A 166 34.13 -18.09 5.04
N GLU A 167 33.83 -16.97 4.37
CA GLU A 167 34.75 -15.87 4.12
C GLU A 167 34.62 -14.74 5.15
N ASN A 168 35.70 -13.96 5.31
CA ASN A 168 35.73 -12.76 6.14
C ASN A 168 34.89 -11.63 5.50
N LEU A 169 34.24 -10.82 6.34
CA LEU A 169 33.41 -9.70 5.90
C LEU A 169 34.24 -8.62 5.18
N ARG A 170 33.68 -8.07 4.09
CA ARG A 170 34.33 -7.10 3.17
C ARG A 170 33.50 -5.85 2.89
N THR A 171 32.42 -5.59 3.62
CA THR A 171 31.58 -4.40 3.40
C THR A 171 32.32 -3.09 3.72
N ALA A 172 32.14 -2.07 2.90
CA ALA A 172 32.49 -0.67 3.13
C ALA A 172 31.24 0.18 3.46
N HIS A 173 30.05 -0.42 3.52
CA HIS A 173 28.81 0.27 3.91
C HIS A 173 28.13 -0.49 5.05
N TYR A 174 27.40 0.26 5.88
CA TYR A 174 26.44 -0.34 6.79
C TYR A 174 25.27 -0.95 6.00
N ASN A 175 24.46 -1.79 6.65
CA ASN A 175 23.34 -2.47 6.01
C ASN A 175 22.25 -1.51 5.49
N ASN A 176 22.20 -0.27 6.00
CA ASN A 176 21.31 0.78 5.50
C ASN A 176 21.88 1.54 4.27
N GLY A 177 23.13 1.26 3.88
CA GLY A 177 23.81 1.91 2.77
C GLY A 177 24.65 3.13 3.10
N ASP A 178 24.75 3.51 4.38
CA ASP A 178 25.66 4.58 4.77
C ASP A 178 27.11 4.11 4.62
N PRO A 179 28.00 4.92 4.02
CA PRO A 179 29.40 4.56 3.87
C PRO A 179 30.12 4.53 5.22
N ILE A 180 31.02 3.57 5.36
CA ILE A 180 31.97 3.47 6.45
C ILE A 180 33.32 3.97 5.91
N PRO A 181 33.96 4.98 6.51
CA PRO A 181 35.22 5.51 6.01
C PRO A 181 36.38 4.51 6.16
N ASN A 182 37.26 4.49 5.15
CA ASN A 182 38.56 3.84 5.25
C ASN A 182 39.55 4.80 5.92
N VAL A 183 40.10 4.42 7.08
CA VAL A 183 41.04 5.26 7.84
C VAL A 183 42.33 4.47 8.07
N THR A 184 43.42 4.92 7.46
CA THR A 184 44.73 4.24 7.51
C THR A 184 45.73 4.90 8.47
N ASP A 185 45.51 6.17 8.83
CA ASP A 185 46.36 6.87 9.78
C ASP A 185 46.06 6.42 11.21
N GLY A 186 47.10 5.95 11.92
CA GLY A 186 46.94 5.41 13.27
C GLY A 186 46.54 6.48 14.30
N THR A 187 46.95 7.73 14.12
CA THR A 187 46.59 8.82 15.04
C THR A 187 45.11 9.17 14.86
N GLU A 188 44.66 9.32 13.61
CA GLU A 188 43.26 9.53 13.28
C GLU A 188 42.39 8.39 13.80
N TRP A 189 42.78 7.13 13.53
CA TRP A 189 42.06 5.94 13.98
C TRP A 189 41.78 5.92 15.49
N THR A 190 42.80 6.26 16.30
CA THR A 190 42.66 6.29 17.76
C THR A 190 41.75 7.41 18.27
N GLY A 191 41.59 8.49 17.49
CA GLY A 191 40.74 9.63 17.80
C GLY A 191 39.29 9.48 17.34
N LEU A 192 38.96 8.43 16.58
CA LEU A 192 37.61 8.24 16.05
C LEU A 192 36.58 7.99 17.15
N THR A 193 35.38 8.54 16.90
CA THR A 193 34.15 8.26 17.67
C THR A 193 33.04 7.70 16.77
N SER A 194 33.39 7.37 15.53
CA SER A 194 32.50 6.80 14.51
C SER A 194 33.12 5.55 13.90
N GLY A 195 32.30 4.74 13.25
CA GLY A 195 32.79 3.54 12.58
C GLY A 195 33.79 3.85 11.47
N ALA A 196 34.79 2.99 11.35
CA ALA A 196 35.78 2.99 10.29
C ALA A 196 36.23 1.56 9.99
N TRP A 197 36.75 1.35 8.79
CA TRP A 197 37.41 0.11 8.42
C TRP A 197 38.81 0.37 7.85
N VAL A 198 39.63 -0.67 7.80
CA VAL A 198 40.94 -0.65 7.16
C VAL A 198 41.30 -2.03 6.64
N TRP A 199 42.12 -2.11 5.60
CA TRP A 199 42.72 -3.39 5.20
C TRP A 199 43.83 -3.81 6.16
N PHE A 200 44.06 -5.11 6.28
CA PHE A 200 45.23 -5.63 6.97
C PHE A 200 46.51 -5.01 6.38
N MET A 201 47.44 -4.56 7.25
CA MET A 201 48.64 -3.81 6.85
C MET A 201 48.41 -2.56 5.98
N ASN A 202 47.19 -2.00 5.99
CA ASN A 202 46.78 -0.88 5.13
C ASN A 202 46.92 -1.18 3.62
N ASP A 203 46.81 -2.45 3.22
CA ASP A 203 47.08 -2.89 1.86
C ASP A 203 45.94 -3.76 1.30
N ASN A 204 45.37 -3.34 0.17
CA ASN A 204 44.19 -3.96 -0.43
C ASN A 204 44.46 -5.37 -0.99
N GLN A 205 45.73 -5.75 -1.19
CA GLN A 205 46.06 -7.09 -1.68
C GLN A 205 45.58 -8.20 -0.73
N TYR A 206 45.41 -7.87 0.55
CA TYR A 206 45.00 -8.77 1.62
C TYR A 206 43.47 -8.91 1.78
N GLU A 207 42.68 -8.18 0.99
CA GLU A 207 41.21 -8.17 1.15
C GLU A 207 40.58 -9.56 0.96
N ASN A 208 41.09 -10.35 0.01
CA ASN A 208 40.54 -11.68 -0.24
C ASN A 208 40.89 -12.70 0.86
N ASP A 209 42.02 -12.50 1.54
CA ASP A 209 42.49 -13.43 2.57
C ASP A 209 41.91 -13.07 3.96
N PHE A 210 41.88 -11.76 4.29
CA PHE A 210 41.58 -11.29 5.64
C PHE A 210 40.33 -10.41 5.72
N GLY A 211 39.72 -10.06 4.59
CA GLY A 211 38.60 -9.14 4.55
C GLY A 211 39.00 -7.71 4.95
N LYS A 212 38.07 -7.01 5.57
CA LYS A 212 38.29 -5.68 6.17
C LYS A 212 38.28 -5.77 7.69
N LEU A 213 39.12 -4.98 8.33
CA LEU A 213 39.16 -4.83 9.78
C LEU A 213 38.28 -3.64 10.17
N TYR A 214 37.41 -3.83 11.15
CA TYR A 214 36.47 -2.80 11.62
C TYR A 214 36.82 -2.36 13.03
N ASN A 215 36.65 -1.08 13.32
CA ASN A 215 36.73 -0.61 14.70
C ASN A 215 35.45 -0.97 15.48
N TRP A 216 35.51 -0.84 16.82
CA TRP A 216 34.38 -1.13 17.69
C TRP A 216 33.12 -0.32 17.33
N TYR A 217 33.28 0.96 16.99
CA TYR A 217 32.14 1.82 16.64
C TYR A 217 31.37 1.30 15.44
N ALA A 218 32.05 0.76 14.42
CA ALA A 218 31.42 0.15 13.26
C ALA A 218 30.70 -1.15 13.63
N VAL A 219 31.34 -2.00 14.44
CA VAL A 219 30.78 -3.29 14.88
C VAL A 219 29.53 -3.12 15.76
N SER A 220 29.55 -2.14 16.66
CA SER A 220 28.44 -1.87 17.58
C SER A 220 27.37 -0.90 17.03
N ASP A 221 27.52 -0.43 15.78
CA ASP A 221 26.61 0.55 15.21
C ASP A 221 25.21 -0.06 14.99
N PRO A 222 24.12 0.63 15.37
CA PRO A 222 22.75 0.13 15.18
C PRO A 222 22.38 -0.08 13.70
N ARG A 223 23.11 0.53 12.75
CA ARG A 223 22.91 0.30 11.31
C ARG A 223 23.41 -1.07 10.85
N SER A 224 24.18 -1.78 11.69
CA SER A 224 24.76 -3.11 11.47
C SER A 224 25.74 -3.18 10.28
N LEU A 225 26.81 -3.97 10.45
CA LEU A 225 27.70 -4.35 9.36
C LEU A 225 27.12 -5.51 8.52
N CYS A 226 26.37 -6.38 9.17
CA CYS A 226 25.93 -7.62 8.58
C CYS A 226 24.63 -7.44 7.78
N PRO A 227 24.41 -8.26 6.73
CA PRO A 227 23.13 -8.28 6.02
C PRO A 227 21.95 -8.59 6.94
N SER A 228 20.73 -8.28 6.50
CA SER A 228 19.53 -8.55 7.30
C SER A 228 19.44 -10.02 7.72
N GLY A 229 19.15 -10.28 9.00
CA GLY A 229 19.10 -11.64 9.57
C GLY A 229 20.45 -12.21 9.99
N TRP A 230 21.55 -11.49 9.78
CA TRP A 230 22.91 -11.85 10.19
C TRP A 230 23.46 -10.83 11.18
N HIS A 231 24.41 -11.24 12.02
CA HIS A 231 25.05 -10.38 13.01
C HIS A 231 26.51 -10.77 13.23
N VAL A 232 27.26 -9.85 13.84
CA VAL A 232 28.63 -10.12 14.26
C VAL A 232 28.58 -11.10 15.45
N PRO A 233 29.28 -12.24 15.39
CA PRO A 233 29.21 -13.26 16.43
C PRO A 233 29.60 -12.73 17.81
N SER A 234 28.83 -13.12 18.81
CA SER A 234 29.16 -12.91 20.22
C SER A 234 30.19 -13.92 20.73
N ASP A 235 30.83 -13.63 21.86
CA ASP A 235 31.74 -14.58 22.53
C ASP A 235 31.06 -15.92 22.86
N THR A 236 29.76 -15.88 23.17
CA THR A 236 28.97 -17.10 23.44
C THR A 236 28.78 -17.96 22.19
N GLU A 237 28.57 -17.31 21.05
CA GLU A 237 28.41 -18.01 19.77
C GLU A 237 29.73 -18.60 19.30
N TRP A 238 30.85 -17.90 19.50
CA TRP A 238 32.18 -18.44 19.30
C TRP A 238 32.45 -19.65 20.19
N GLN A 239 32.14 -19.57 21.48
CA GLN A 239 32.30 -20.70 22.40
C GLN A 239 31.46 -21.91 21.96
N THR A 240 30.23 -21.68 21.49
CA THR A 240 29.34 -22.73 20.96
C THR A 240 29.97 -23.44 19.77
N LEU A 241 30.52 -22.68 18.80
CA LEU A 241 31.21 -23.23 17.65
C LEU A 241 32.42 -24.07 18.07
N ILE A 242 33.23 -23.55 18.98
CA ILE A 242 34.46 -24.21 19.46
C ILE A 242 34.14 -25.52 20.16
N ASP A 243 33.15 -25.51 21.05
CA ASP A 243 32.73 -26.71 21.77
C ASP A 243 32.18 -27.77 20.81
N PHE A 244 31.40 -27.35 19.80
CA PHE A 244 30.91 -28.25 18.76
C PHE A 244 32.05 -28.92 17.98
N LEU A 245 33.13 -28.18 17.71
CA LEU A 245 34.32 -28.68 17.00
C LEU A 245 35.27 -29.53 17.89
N GLY A 246 34.91 -29.80 19.15
CA GLY A 246 35.69 -30.63 20.06
C GLY A 246 36.51 -29.86 21.09
N GLY A 247 36.26 -28.56 21.24
CA GLY A 247 36.91 -27.68 22.22
C GLY A 247 38.16 -26.99 21.70
N TRP A 248 38.69 -26.06 22.51
CA TRP A 248 39.81 -25.18 22.17
C TRP A 248 41.11 -25.90 21.75
N GLU A 249 41.30 -27.16 22.15
CA GLU A 249 42.49 -27.96 21.79
C GLU A 249 42.39 -28.57 20.38
N ILE A 250 41.19 -28.57 19.78
CA ILE A 250 40.89 -29.20 18.47
C ILE A 250 40.39 -28.14 17.46
N ALA A 251 39.61 -27.17 17.92
CA ALA A 251 39.07 -26.10 17.10
C ALA A 251 40.16 -25.05 16.78
N GLY A 252 40.60 -24.99 15.52
CA GLY A 252 41.56 -23.97 15.05
C GLY A 252 42.59 -24.49 14.05
N GLY A 253 42.84 -25.81 14.02
CA GLY A 253 43.83 -26.43 13.14
C GLY A 253 45.27 -26.24 13.62
#